data_AF-A0A520C382-F1
#
_entry.id   AF-A0A520C382-F1
#
_cell.length_a   1.000
_cell.length_b   1.000
_cell.length_c   1.000
_cell.angle_alpha   90.00
_cell.angle_beta   90.00
_cell.angle_gamma   90.00
#
_symmetry.space_group_name_H-M   'P 1'
#
loop_
_entity.id
_entity.type
_entity.pdbx_description
1 polymer ?
#
loop_
_entity_poly.entity_id
_entity_poly.type
_entity_poly.pdbx_seq_one_letter_code
_entity_poly.pdbx_strand_id
1 'polypeptide(L)'
;MAKTKGKIQTFYPKTFKLPMVAPDDIGEFASKLMREDARLTGLHHFEGPERYSSLDVAKAFSRALGKPIDVEVIPKEKWIPYLLDMGYSNSSAKSMANMTEYTLNNLYALTLKKDDKAPEVIAKLSEILDFVLYRCNEDYVSIEKEITMIEHYIALEKLRYDENRLDILFTKAIQHSSKISPLIILIRLHLESSKEAIIFSIENTKPQNDLALISDKSKIGLENIRKQLDLLYPQKHQLAIEETQQSYSVKLCLKS
;
A
#
# COMPACT_ATOMS: atom_id res chain seq x y z
N MET A 1 22.81 -21.44 -10.78
CA MET A 1 22.90 -20.51 -11.93
C MET A 1 24.21 -19.72 -11.99
N ALA A 2 24.64 -19.01 -10.94
CA ALA A 2 25.90 -18.25 -10.96
C ALA A 2 27.16 -19.14 -11.16
N LYS A 3 27.19 -20.31 -10.52
CA LYS A 3 28.29 -21.28 -10.63
C LYS A 3 28.51 -21.79 -12.06
N THR A 4 27.46 -21.92 -12.87
CA THR A 4 27.51 -22.53 -14.22
C THR A 4 27.45 -21.53 -15.36
N LYS A 5 26.68 -20.42 -15.25
CA LYS A 5 26.45 -19.47 -16.35
C LYS A 5 27.23 -18.16 -16.25
N GLY A 6 27.91 -17.90 -15.13
CA GLY A 6 28.63 -16.63 -14.91
C GLY A 6 27.70 -15.40 -14.82
N LYS A 7 26.40 -15.63 -14.62
CA LYS A 7 25.37 -14.59 -14.56
C LYS A 7 24.45 -14.80 -13.37
N ILE A 8 24.04 -13.69 -12.77
CA ILE A 8 22.95 -13.61 -11.79
C ILE A 8 21.79 -12.90 -12.45
N GLN A 9 20.62 -13.52 -12.39
CA GLN A 9 19.40 -12.92 -12.90
C GLN A 9 18.70 -12.15 -11.78
N THR A 10 18.12 -11.00 -12.12
CA THR A 10 17.42 -10.14 -11.18
C THR A 10 16.20 -9.50 -11.83
N PHE A 11 15.16 -9.22 -11.05
CA PHE A 11 14.00 -8.44 -11.48
C PHE A 11 14.21 -6.93 -11.26
N TYR A 12 15.24 -6.55 -10.49
CA TYR A 12 15.54 -5.16 -10.13
C TYR A 12 16.61 -4.56 -11.05
N PRO A 13 16.65 -3.22 -11.24
CA PRO A 13 17.79 -2.56 -11.85
C PRO A 13 19.10 -2.92 -11.12
N LYS A 14 20.19 -3.09 -11.87
CA LYS A 14 21.47 -3.62 -11.36
C LYS A 14 22.02 -2.84 -10.15
N THR A 15 21.76 -1.54 -10.11
CA THR A 15 22.25 -0.58 -9.11
C THR A 15 21.22 -0.28 -8.02
N PHE A 16 19.99 -0.80 -8.12
CA PHE A 16 18.95 -0.58 -7.13
C PHE A 16 19.31 -1.30 -5.83
N LYS A 17 19.37 -0.53 -4.74
CA LYS A 17 19.77 -1.02 -3.42
C LYS A 17 18.55 -1.41 -2.60
N LEU A 18 18.53 -2.65 -2.14
CA LEU A 18 17.45 -3.19 -1.32
C LEU A 18 17.87 -3.23 0.16
N PRO A 19 16.96 -2.90 1.09
CA PRO A 19 17.12 -3.30 2.49
C PRO A 19 17.06 -4.82 2.55
N MET A 20 18.10 -5.44 3.10
CA MET A 20 18.21 -6.89 3.24
C MET A 20 18.78 -7.20 4.61
N VAL A 21 18.50 -8.40 5.11
CA VAL A 21 19.03 -8.89 6.38
C VAL A 21 19.31 -10.37 6.27
N ALA A 22 20.40 -10.85 6.89
CA ALA A 22 20.75 -12.26 6.83
C ALA A 22 19.81 -13.08 7.72
N PRO A 23 19.44 -14.30 7.33
CA PRO A 23 18.62 -15.18 8.18
C PRO A 23 19.22 -15.42 9.56
N ASP A 24 20.55 -15.51 9.66
CA ASP A 24 21.26 -15.69 10.94
C ASP A 24 21.09 -14.49 11.88
N ASP A 25 21.14 -13.26 11.34
CA ASP A 25 20.92 -12.03 12.11
C ASP A 25 19.48 -11.97 12.65
N ILE A 26 18.50 -12.43 11.87
CA ILE A 26 17.10 -12.54 12.32
C ILE A 26 17.00 -13.54 13.47
N GLY A 27 17.68 -14.69 13.35
CA GLY A 27 17.69 -15.73 14.38
C GLY A 27 18.30 -15.25 15.70
N GLU A 28 19.41 -14.52 15.63
CA GLU A 28 20.04 -13.91 16.81
C GLU A 28 19.13 -12.86 17.45
N PHE A 29 18.54 -11.98 16.64
CA PHE A 29 17.61 -10.97 17.09
C PHE A 29 16.37 -11.57 17.78
N ALA A 30 15.74 -12.57 17.16
CA ALA A 30 14.61 -13.28 17.73
C ALA A 30 14.99 -14.00 19.04
N SER A 31 16.17 -14.61 19.11
CA SER A 31 16.67 -15.26 20.33
C SER A 31 16.85 -14.29 21.49
N LYS A 32 17.24 -13.04 21.20
CA LYS A 32 17.35 -11.99 22.20
C LYS A 32 15.96 -11.57 22.70
N LEU A 33 15.02 -11.29 21.80
CA LEU A 33 13.65 -10.92 22.15
C LEU A 33 12.96 -11.98 23.02
N MET A 34 13.20 -13.27 22.75
CA MET A 34 12.66 -14.37 23.56
C MET A 34 13.16 -14.39 25.01
N ARG A 35 14.25 -13.69 25.32
CA ARG A 35 14.82 -13.59 26.68
C ARG A 35 14.46 -12.28 27.37
N GLU A 36 13.82 -11.35 26.68
CA GLU A 36 13.39 -10.08 27.25
C GLU A 36 12.14 -10.27 28.13
N ASP A 37 11.93 -9.34 29.08
CA ASP A 37 10.76 -9.37 29.96
C ASP A 37 9.48 -9.33 29.11
N ALA A 38 8.53 -10.22 29.36
CA ALA A 38 7.29 -10.35 28.59
C ALA A 38 6.43 -9.07 28.58
N ARG A 39 6.74 -8.07 29.41
CA ARG A 39 6.11 -6.75 29.42
C ARG A 39 6.69 -5.78 28.38
N LEU A 40 7.83 -6.11 27.78
CA LEU A 40 8.46 -5.37 26.69
C LEU A 40 7.98 -5.94 25.35
N THR A 41 6.73 -5.64 25.00
CA THR A 41 6.19 -5.95 23.66
C THR A 41 6.16 -4.67 22.83
N GLY A 42 6.86 -4.66 21.70
CA GLY A 42 6.92 -3.51 20.81
C GLY A 42 7.18 -3.90 19.35
N LEU A 43 6.91 -2.98 18.44
CA LEU A 43 7.32 -3.13 17.04
C LEU A 43 8.83 -2.92 16.93
N HIS A 44 9.53 -3.91 16.38
CA HIS A 44 10.97 -3.82 16.15
C HIS A 44 11.27 -3.82 14.65
N HIS A 45 11.84 -2.72 14.17
CA HIS A 45 12.37 -2.63 12.81
C HIS A 45 13.76 -3.24 12.75
N PHE A 46 13.99 -4.09 11.75
CA PHE A 46 15.24 -4.82 11.62
C PHE A 46 15.69 -4.84 10.15
N GLU A 47 16.89 -4.32 9.89
CA GLU A 47 17.55 -4.26 8.59
C GLU A 47 19.03 -4.58 8.79
N GLY A 48 19.69 -5.16 7.78
CA GLY A 48 21.13 -5.32 7.77
C GLY A 48 21.88 -3.97 7.79
N PRO A 49 23.18 -3.98 8.09
CA PRO A 49 23.96 -2.77 8.32
C PRO A 49 24.12 -1.88 7.08
N GLU A 50 24.02 -2.48 5.88
CA GLU A 50 24.09 -1.76 4.62
C GLU A 50 23.07 -2.29 3.62
N ARG A 51 22.69 -1.43 2.67
CA ARG A 51 21.86 -1.81 1.53
C ARG A 51 22.73 -2.21 0.36
N TYR A 52 22.40 -3.34 -0.25
CA TYR A 52 23.16 -3.91 -1.36
C TYR A 52 22.33 -3.97 -2.63
N SER A 53 22.97 -3.81 -3.79
CA SER A 53 22.34 -4.05 -5.09
C SER A 53 22.68 -5.42 -5.65
N SER A 54 21.99 -5.84 -6.71
CA SER A 54 22.34 -7.06 -7.46
C SER A 54 23.79 -7.02 -8.00
N LEU A 55 24.33 -5.83 -8.28
CA LEU A 55 25.73 -5.65 -8.67
C LEU A 55 26.70 -5.92 -7.51
N ASP A 56 26.38 -5.50 -6.29
CA ASP A 56 27.20 -5.78 -5.11
C ASP A 56 27.23 -7.27 -4.81
N VAL A 57 26.07 -7.94 -4.95
CA VAL A 57 25.95 -9.39 -4.87
C VAL A 57 26.82 -10.07 -5.96
N ALA A 58 26.75 -9.61 -7.22
CA ALA A 58 27.57 -10.17 -8.29
C ALA A 58 29.08 -9.99 -8.04
N LYS A 59 29.52 -8.82 -7.52
CA LYS A 59 30.90 -8.61 -7.10
C LYS A 59 31.33 -9.59 -6.00
N ALA A 60 30.47 -9.83 -5.01
CA ALA A 60 30.74 -10.80 -3.94
C ALA A 60 30.89 -12.23 -4.49
N PHE A 61 29.98 -12.67 -5.36
CA PHE A 61 30.09 -13.95 -6.05
C PHE A 61 31.33 -14.03 -6.94
N SER A 62 31.71 -12.94 -7.60
CA SER A 62 32.89 -12.88 -8.46
C SER A 62 34.19 -13.09 -7.67
N ARG A 63 34.30 -12.45 -6.50
CA ARG A 63 35.42 -12.67 -5.57
C ARG A 63 35.45 -14.10 -5.04
N ALA A 64 34.30 -14.63 -4.61
CA ALA A 64 34.20 -15.96 -4.03
C ALA A 64 34.47 -17.10 -5.03
N LEU A 65 34.09 -16.90 -6.31
CA LEU A 65 34.23 -17.92 -7.36
C LEU A 65 35.48 -17.72 -8.23
N GLY A 66 36.25 -16.65 -8.03
CA GLY A 66 37.45 -16.34 -8.81
C GLY A 66 37.20 -16.09 -10.30
N LYS A 67 35.99 -15.65 -10.67
CA LYS A 67 35.59 -15.43 -12.08
C LYS A 67 34.61 -14.27 -12.22
N PRO A 68 34.54 -13.59 -13.39
CA PRO A 68 33.58 -12.51 -13.58
C PRO A 68 32.15 -13.03 -13.48
N ILE A 69 31.30 -12.29 -12.76
CA ILE A 69 29.87 -12.56 -12.64
C ILE A 69 29.12 -11.30 -13.08
N ASP A 70 28.27 -11.43 -14.09
CA ASP A 70 27.45 -10.33 -14.61
C ASP A 70 26.01 -10.39 -14.05
N VAL A 71 25.31 -9.25 -14.12
CA VAL A 71 23.92 -9.11 -13.69
C VAL A 71 23.03 -8.92 -14.90
N GLU A 72 22.11 -9.86 -15.09
CA GLU A 72 21.11 -9.83 -16.16
C GLU A 72 19.75 -9.45 -15.56
N VAL A 73 19.22 -8.30 -16.00
CA VAL A 73 17.89 -7.84 -15.58
C VAL A 73 16.86 -8.51 -16.47
N ILE A 74 15.87 -9.17 -15.86
CA ILE A 74 14.76 -9.78 -16.57
C ILE A 74 13.73 -8.70 -16.89
N PRO A 75 13.34 -8.52 -18.17
CA PRO A 75 12.28 -7.59 -18.56
C PRO A 75 10.96 -7.90 -17.85
N LYS A 76 10.17 -6.87 -17.53
CA LYS A 76 8.94 -6.99 -16.74
C LYS A 76 7.94 -7.96 -17.35
N GLU A 77 7.83 -7.96 -18.68
CA GLU A 77 6.93 -8.81 -19.45
C GLU A 77 7.27 -10.30 -19.31
N LYS A 78 8.49 -10.61 -18.86
CA LYS A 78 9.00 -11.96 -18.66
C LYS A 78 8.98 -12.42 -17.20
N TRP A 79 8.60 -11.59 -16.24
CA TRP A 79 8.66 -11.96 -14.82
C TRP A 79 7.79 -13.17 -14.47
N ILE A 80 6.51 -13.15 -14.82
CA ILE A 80 5.59 -14.26 -14.53
C ILE A 80 6.01 -15.53 -15.29
N PRO A 81 6.26 -15.51 -16.61
CA PRO A 81 6.76 -16.68 -17.33
C PRO A 81 8.04 -17.28 -16.72
N TYR A 82 8.97 -16.43 -16.30
CA TYR A 82 10.22 -16.85 -15.67
C TYR A 82 9.99 -17.53 -14.31
N LEU A 83 9.12 -16.97 -13.47
CA LEU A 83 8.79 -17.56 -12.17
C LEU A 83 8.08 -18.91 -12.34
N LEU A 84 7.18 -19.03 -13.32
CA LEU A 84 6.54 -20.30 -13.65
C LEU A 84 7.57 -21.36 -14.10
N ASP A 85 8.54 -20.98 -14.94
CA ASP A 85 9.64 -21.87 -15.36
C ASP A 85 10.52 -22.32 -14.19
N MET A 86 10.65 -21.48 -13.15
CA MET A 86 11.32 -21.84 -11.90
C MET A 86 10.46 -22.73 -10.97
N GLY A 87 9.26 -23.14 -11.38
CA GLY A 87 8.39 -24.03 -10.62
C GLY A 87 7.44 -23.33 -9.64
N TYR A 88 7.30 -22.01 -9.72
CA TYR A 88 6.30 -21.30 -8.91
C TYR A 88 4.89 -21.62 -9.41
N SER A 89 3.92 -21.66 -8.50
CA SER A 89 2.51 -21.67 -8.89
C SER A 89 2.13 -20.33 -9.54
N ASN A 90 1.02 -20.32 -10.29
CA ASN A 90 0.53 -19.10 -10.92
C ASN A 90 0.19 -17.99 -9.90
N SER A 91 -0.36 -18.35 -8.73
CA SER A 91 -0.62 -17.39 -7.65
C SER A 91 0.67 -16.81 -7.08
N SER A 92 1.64 -17.67 -6.74
CA SER A 92 2.93 -17.21 -6.19
C SER A 92 3.74 -16.39 -7.19
N ALA A 93 3.70 -16.75 -8.48
CA ALA A 93 4.37 -15.99 -9.53
C ALA A 93 3.77 -14.58 -9.70
N LYS A 94 2.44 -14.47 -9.71
CA LYS A 94 1.74 -13.16 -9.75
C LYS A 94 2.03 -12.33 -8.51
N SER A 95 1.97 -12.93 -7.31
CA SER A 95 2.27 -12.22 -6.07
C SER A 95 3.70 -11.68 -6.05
N MET A 96 4.69 -12.50 -6.42
CA MET A 96 6.09 -12.08 -6.47
C MET A 96 6.34 -10.98 -7.50
N ALA A 97 5.72 -11.07 -8.69
CA ALA A 97 5.80 -10.03 -9.71
C ALA A 97 5.20 -8.70 -9.21
N ASN A 98 4.03 -8.74 -8.59
CA ASN A 98 3.37 -7.56 -8.03
C ASN A 98 4.19 -6.95 -6.89
N MET A 99 4.74 -7.75 -5.98
CA MET A 99 5.62 -7.27 -4.90
C MET A 99 6.87 -6.59 -5.45
N THR A 100 7.47 -7.17 -6.50
CA THR A 100 8.66 -6.60 -7.15
C THR A 100 8.33 -5.26 -7.81
N GLU A 101 7.22 -5.19 -8.56
CA GLU A 101 6.75 -3.94 -9.18
C GLU A 101 6.46 -2.88 -8.12
N TYR A 102 5.76 -3.26 -7.06
CA TYR A 102 5.43 -2.37 -5.97
C TYR A 102 6.68 -1.82 -5.27
N THR A 103 7.65 -2.70 -5.00
CA THR A 103 8.94 -2.32 -4.42
C THR A 103 9.68 -1.36 -5.33
N LEU A 104 9.69 -1.58 -6.65
CA LEU A 104 10.29 -0.65 -7.60
C LEU A 104 9.57 0.69 -7.59
N ASN A 105 8.25 0.73 -7.67
CA ASN A 105 7.53 2.00 -7.73
C ASN A 105 7.70 2.82 -6.45
N ASN A 106 7.67 2.18 -5.28
CA ASN A 106 7.75 2.91 -4.02
C ASN A 106 9.17 3.13 -3.52
N LEU A 107 10.06 2.13 -3.53
CA LEU A 107 11.43 2.37 -3.09
C LEU A 107 12.19 3.27 -4.07
N TYR A 108 11.88 3.26 -5.37
CA TYR A 108 12.49 4.18 -6.34
C TYR A 108 12.01 5.62 -6.13
N ALA A 109 10.72 5.82 -5.79
CA ALA A 109 10.20 7.11 -5.35
C ALA A 109 10.86 7.58 -4.04
N LEU A 110 11.10 6.66 -3.09
CA LEU A 110 11.72 6.92 -1.78
C LEU A 110 13.26 6.98 -1.80
N THR A 111 13.93 6.67 -2.91
CA THR A 111 15.39 6.78 -3.06
C THR A 111 15.81 7.97 -3.92
N LEU A 112 14.95 8.47 -4.80
CA LEU A 112 15.18 9.72 -5.53
C LEU A 112 15.04 10.96 -4.65
N LYS A 113 14.23 10.89 -3.59
CA LYS A 113 14.27 11.84 -2.48
C LYS A 113 14.95 11.12 -1.32
N LYS A 114 16.04 11.65 -0.76
CA LYS A 114 16.39 11.38 0.64
C LYS A 114 15.21 11.88 1.47
N ASP A 115 14.17 11.06 1.61
CA ASP A 115 12.95 11.44 2.30
C ASP A 115 12.91 10.66 3.60
N ASP A 116 13.03 11.38 4.71
CA ASP A 116 13.02 10.83 6.08
C ASP A 116 11.70 10.10 6.39
N LYS A 117 10.68 10.24 5.52
CA LYS A 117 9.36 9.61 5.58
C LYS A 117 9.33 8.17 5.03
N ALA A 118 10.38 7.69 4.36
CA ALA A 118 10.43 6.36 3.74
C ALA A 118 10.16 5.18 4.69
N PRO A 119 10.75 5.13 5.90
CA PRO A 119 10.48 4.06 6.86
C PRO A 119 9.03 4.06 7.34
N GLU A 120 8.43 5.25 7.51
CA GLU A 120 7.05 5.41 7.95
C GLU A 120 6.05 4.88 6.91
N VAL A 121 6.29 5.19 5.62
CA VAL A 121 5.48 4.66 4.51
C VAL A 121 5.52 3.14 4.49
N ILE A 122 6.71 2.54 4.62
CA ILE A 122 6.89 1.09 4.59
C ILE A 122 6.17 0.44 5.78
N ALA A 123 6.30 1.00 6.99
CA ALA A 123 5.63 0.49 8.17
C ALA A 123 4.10 0.47 8.03
N LYS A 124 3.50 1.60 7.64
CA LYS A 124 2.05 1.73 7.45
C LYS A 124 1.52 0.79 6.37
N LEU A 125 2.30 0.59 5.31
CA LEU A 125 1.95 -0.36 4.27
C LEU A 125 1.99 -1.81 4.76
N SER A 126 3.05 -2.19 5.48
CA SER A 126 3.17 -3.53 6.05
C SER A 126 1.98 -3.86 6.96
N GLU A 127 1.48 -2.89 7.72
CA GLU A 127 0.30 -3.05 8.56
C GLU A 127 -1.00 -3.23 7.74
N ILE A 128 -1.16 -2.51 6.62
CA ILE A 128 -2.29 -2.73 5.70
C ILE A 128 -2.20 -4.12 5.06
N LEU A 129 -1.02 -4.54 4.61
CA LEU A 129 -0.81 -5.85 4.00
C LEU A 129 -1.00 -6.99 5.00
N ASP A 130 -0.53 -6.86 6.25
CA ASP A 130 -0.80 -7.84 7.32
C ASP A 130 -2.31 -8.01 7.54
N PHE A 131 -3.03 -6.90 7.61
CA PHE A 131 -4.48 -6.91 7.77
C PHE A 131 -5.18 -7.63 6.60
N VAL A 132 -4.81 -7.31 5.36
CA VAL A 132 -5.40 -7.89 4.14
C VAL A 132 -5.04 -9.37 3.97
N LEU A 133 -3.81 -9.77 4.24
CA LEU A 133 -3.30 -11.12 3.95
C LEU A 133 -3.63 -12.14 5.03
N TYR A 134 -3.66 -11.74 6.30
CA TYR A 134 -3.80 -12.67 7.41
C TYR A 134 -5.10 -12.49 8.19
N ARG A 135 -5.56 -11.25 8.36
CA ARG A 135 -6.71 -10.96 9.23
C ARG A 135 -8.05 -10.98 8.49
N CYS A 136 -8.03 -10.92 7.16
CA CYS A 136 -9.22 -11.11 6.32
C CYS A 136 -9.61 -12.59 6.14
N ASN A 137 -8.81 -13.53 6.64
CA ASN A 137 -9.14 -14.96 6.66
C ASN A 137 -10.01 -15.36 7.87
N GLU A 138 -10.31 -14.43 8.79
CA GLU A 138 -11.28 -14.64 9.86
C GLU A 138 -12.70 -14.27 9.37
N ASP A 139 -13.72 -15.01 9.79
CA ASP A 139 -15.12 -14.72 9.39
C ASP A 139 -15.58 -13.32 9.83
N TYR A 140 -15.00 -12.78 10.91
CA TYR A 140 -15.31 -11.44 11.42
C TYR A 140 -14.10 -10.78 12.11
N VAL A 141 -13.90 -9.48 11.84
CA VAL A 141 -12.90 -8.60 12.50
C VAL A 141 -13.60 -7.53 13.33
N SER A 142 -12.91 -6.97 14.33
CA SER A 142 -13.48 -5.85 15.10
C SER A 142 -13.48 -4.56 14.28
N ILE A 143 -14.50 -3.73 14.46
CA ILE A 143 -14.62 -2.44 13.76
C ILE A 143 -13.42 -1.52 14.01
N GLU A 144 -12.80 -1.61 15.19
CA GLU A 144 -11.60 -0.86 15.55
C GLU A 144 -10.41 -1.23 14.65
N LYS A 145 -10.29 -2.50 14.26
CA LYS A 145 -9.21 -2.95 13.35
C LYS A 145 -9.42 -2.42 11.93
N GLU A 146 -10.66 -2.42 11.43
CA GLU A 146 -10.94 -1.79 10.12
C GLU A 146 -10.69 -0.29 10.12
N ILE A 147 -11.08 0.38 11.20
CA ILE A 147 -10.82 1.82 11.38
C ILE A 147 -9.32 2.10 11.40
N THR A 148 -8.55 1.28 12.11
CA THR A 148 -7.08 1.40 12.17
C THR A 148 -6.49 1.25 10.76
N MET A 149 -6.97 0.29 9.98
CA MET A 149 -6.58 0.12 8.58
C MET A 149 -6.93 1.35 7.72
N ILE A 150 -8.12 1.94 7.88
CA ILE A 150 -8.52 3.18 7.17
C ILE A 150 -7.60 4.35 7.56
N GLU A 151 -7.22 4.47 8.83
CA GLU A 151 -6.29 5.51 9.28
C GLU A 151 -4.90 5.33 8.68
N HIS A 152 -4.40 4.10 8.57
CA HIS A 152 -3.14 3.80 7.91
C HIS A 152 -3.21 4.16 6.42
N TYR A 153 -4.32 3.85 5.76
CA TYR A 153 -4.55 4.22 4.37
C TYR A 153 -4.61 5.75 4.18
N ILE A 154 -5.37 6.47 5.01
CA ILE A 154 -5.43 7.94 4.99
C ILE A 154 -4.05 8.55 5.22
N ALA A 155 -3.28 8.02 6.16
CA ALA A 155 -1.93 8.50 6.44
C ALA A 155 -1.00 8.28 5.24
N LEU A 156 -1.06 7.13 4.56
CA LEU A 156 -0.34 6.89 3.32
C LEU A 156 -0.75 7.86 2.20
N GLU A 157 -2.05 8.11 2.04
CA GLU A 157 -2.53 9.06 1.04
C GLU A 157 -2.05 10.48 1.35
N LYS A 158 -2.04 10.92 2.62
CA LYS A 158 -1.51 12.23 3.02
C LYS A 158 -0.03 12.40 2.67
N LEU A 159 0.77 11.33 2.73
CA LEU A 159 2.19 11.36 2.38
C LEU A 159 2.46 11.62 0.89
N ARG A 160 1.45 11.46 0.02
CA ARG A 160 1.56 11.75 -1.43
C ARG A 160 1.43 13.23 -1.77
N TYR A 161 1.02 14.07 -0.83
CA TYR A 161 0.80 15.51 -1.02
C TYR A 161 1.78 16.32 -0.18
N ASP A 162 2.17 17.50 -0.67
CA ASP A 162 2.98 18.44 0.11
C ASP A 162 2.24 18.90 1.37
N GLU A 163 2.98 19.27 2.42
CA GLU A 163 2.41 19.68 3.72
C GLU A 163 1.33 20.76 3.54
N ASN A 164 0.19 20.58 4.23
CA ASN A 164 -0.98 21.46 4.25
C ASN A 164 -1.85 21.52 2.98
N ARG A 165 -1.64 20.66 1.98
CA ARG A 165 -2.52 20.62 0.78
C ARG A 165 -3.75 19.74 0.91
N LEU A 166 -3.72 18.75 1.80
CA LEU A 166 -4.79 17.77 1.97
C LEU A 166 -5.16 17.67 3.45
N ASP A 167 -6.30 18.25 3.80
CA ASP A 167 -6.92 18.07 5.10
C ASP A 167 -8.02 17.02 5.00
N ILE A 168 -7.91 15.96 5.81
CA ILE A 168 -8.88 14.87 5.87
C ILE A 168 -9.37 14.79 7.29
N LEU A 169 -10.65 15.11 7.47
CA LEU A 169 -11.38 14.94 8.71
C LEU A 169 -12.07 13.57 8.70
N PHE A 170 -11.52 12.63 9.47
CA PHE A 170 -12.10 11.30 9.66
C PHE A 170 -12.76 11.21 11.05
N THR A 171 -14.06 11.50 11.10
CA THR A 171 -14.84 11.48 12.35
C THR A 171 -15.44 10.09 12.59
N LYS A 172 -15.28 9.55 13.79
CA LYS A 172 -15.78 8.23 14.19
C LYS A 172 -16.79 8.40 15.32
N ALA A 173 -17.95 7.76 15.20
CA ALA A 173 -18.98 7.73 16.24
C ALA A 173 -19.34 6.27 16.55
N ILE A 174 -18.44 5.56 17.25
CA ILE A 174 -18.62 4.15 17.59
C ILE A 174 -19.23 4.06 18.98
N GLN A 175 -20.43 3.49 19.08
CA GLN A 175 -21.12 3.31 20.37
C GLN A 175 -20.87 1.94 20.99
N HIS A 176 -20.54 0.92 20.18
CA HIS A 176 -20.30 -0.46 20.63
C HIS A 176 -19.18 -1.14 19.82
N SER A 177 -18.41 -2.00 20.49
CA SER A 177 -17.40 -2.87 19.87
C SER A 177 -18.10 -4.01 19.13
N SER A 178 -18.42 -3.78 17.86
CA SER A 178 -19.06 -4.77 16.98
C SER A 178 -18.02 -5.48 16.13
N LYS A 179 -18.26 -6.76 15.84
CA LYS A 179 -17.51 -7.52 14.84
C LYS A 179 -18.23 -7.42 13.49
N ILE A 180 -17.47 -7.17 12.43
CA ILE A 180 -17.93 -6.99 11.06
C ILE A 180 -17.15 -7.91 10.13
N SER A 181 -17.74 -8.27 8.98
CA SER A 181 -17.00 -9.02 7.95
C SER A 181 -15.78 -8.19 7.51
N PRO A 182 -14.59 -8.79 7.37
CA PRO A 182 -13.39 -8.06 6.95
C PRO A 182 -13.56 -7.38 5.60
N LEU A 183 -12.98 -6.18 5.48
CA LEU A 183 -12.99 -5.32 4.29
C LEU A 183 -14.37 -4.82 3.89
N ILE A 184 -15.36 -4.86 4.78
CA ILE A 184 -16.69 -4.34 4.49
C ILE A 184 -16.69 -2.82 4.38
N ILE A 185 -15.78 -2.12 5.09
CA ILE A 185 -15.60 -0.67 4.99
C ILE A 185 -14.45 -0.38 4.00
N LEU A 186 -14.71 -0.61 2.71
CA LEU A 186 -13.81 -0.14 1.66
C LEU A 186 -14.17 1.30 1.30
N ILE A 187 -13.21 2.22 1.42
CA ILE A 187 -13.33 3.60 0.95
C ILE A 187 -12.30 3.82 -0.14
N ARG A 188 -12.75 4.10 -1.37
CA ARG A 188 -11.89 4.49 -2.48
C ARG A 188 -11.97 5.99 -2.66
N LEU A 189 -10.82 6.65 -2.56
CA LEU A 189 -10.66 8.07 -2.84
C LEU A 189 -9.81 8.22 -4.10
N HIS A 190 -10.31 8.97 -5.08
CA HIS A 190 -9.57 9.33 -6.28
C HIS A 190 -9.62 10.85 -6.43
N LEU A 191 -8.45 11.47 -6.51
CA LEU A 191 -8.30 12.88 -6.82
C LEU A 191 -7.30 13.01 -7.97
N GLU A 192 -7.75 13.65 -9.04
CA GLU A 192 -6.96 13.89 -10.22
C GLU A 192 -7.07 15.37 -10.59
N SER A 193 -5.93 16.00 -10.87
CA SER A 193 -5.88 17.40 -11.28
C SER A 193 -5.06 17.50 -12.55
N SER A 194 -5.70 17.94 -13.62
CA SER A 194 -5.09 18.23 -14.92
C SER A 194 -5.29 19.69 -15.29
N LYS A 195 -4.73 20.13 -16.42
CA LYS A 195 -4.96 21.50 -16.94
C LYS A 195 -6.42 21.77 -17.30
N GLU A 196 -7.16 20.71 -17.64
CA GLU A 196 -8.50 20.78 -18.22
C GLU A 196 -9.59 20.53 -17.16
N ALA A 197 -9.31 19.71 -16.15
CA ALA A 197 -10.28 19.38 -15.12
C ALA A 197 -9.65 18.94 -13.80
N ILE A 198 -10.41 19.13 -12.72
CA ILE A 198 -10.20 18.51 -11.41
C ILE A 198 -11.29 17.47 -11.21
N ILE A 199 -10.91 16.21 -11.04
CA ILE A 199 -11.83 15.10 -10.79
C ILE A 199 -11.60 14.62 -9.36
N PHE A 200 -12.66 14.62 -8.57
CA PHE A 200 -12.70 14.02 -7.26
C PHE A 200 -13.77 12.94 -7.25
N SER A 201 -13.44 11.74 -6.79
CA SER A 201 -14.45 10.72 -6.49
C SER A 201 -14.17 10.00 -5.18
N ILE A 202 -15.24 9.77 -4.43
CA ILE A 202 -15.25 8.95 -3.23
C ILE A 202 -16.29 7.84 -3.42
N GLU A 203 -15.89 6.60 -3.19
CA GLU A 203 -16.77 5.44 -3.19
C GLU A 203 -16.63 4.72 -1.85
N ASN A 204 -17.75 4.40 -1.20
CA ASN A 204 -17.78 3.59 0.01
C ASN A 204 -18.67 2.36 -0.16
N THR A 205 -18.24 1.22 0.36
CA THR A 205 -19.07 0.01 0.45
C THR A 205 -20.16 0.18 1.52
N LYS A 206 -21.34 -0.38 1.26
CA LYS A 206 -22.46 -0.43 2.20
C LYS A 206 -22.47 -1.77 2.93
N PRO A 207 -22.63 -1.79 4.26
CA PRO A 207 -22.84 -3.03 4.98
C PRO A 207 -24.16 -3.68 4.54
N GLN A 208 -24.15 -5.00 4.31
CA GLN A 208 -25.34 -5.78 3.90
C GLN A 208 -26.36 -6.01 5.02
N ASN A 209 -26.25 -5.30 6.15
CA ASN A 209 -27.26 -5.38 7.20
C ASN A 209 -28.40 -4.40 6.92
N ASP A 210 -29.64 -4.90 7.02
CA ASP A 210 -30.91 -4.18 6.94
C ASP A 210 -31.13 -3.12 8.05
N LEU A 211 -30.09 -2.37 8.43
CA LEU A 211 -30.23 -1.13 9.20
C LEU A 211 -30.52 0.02 8.24
N ALA A 212 -31.64 -0.12 7.53
CA ALA A 212 -32.33 1.01 6.93
C ALA A 212 -32.83 1.90 8.06
N LEU A 213 -32.01 2.84 8.55
CA LEU A 213 -32.42 4.03 9.31
C LEU A 213 -31.17 4.92 9.54
N ILE A 214 -30.71 5.64 8.51
CA ILE A 214 -29.92 6.85 8.72
C ILE A 214 -30.67 8.02 8.10
N SER A 215 -31.06 8.92 9.01
CA SER A 215 -31.94 10.09 8.90
C SER A 215 -31.71 11.04 7.71
N ASP A 216 -32.75 11.82 7.38
CA ASP A 216 -32.81 12.93 6.41
C ASP A 216 -31.68 13.99 6.45
N LYS A 217 -30.73 13.91 7.39
CA LYS A 217 -29.58 14.83 7.49
C LYS A 217 -28.59 14.72 6.33
N SER A 218 -28.47 13.57 5.66
CA SER A 218 -27.58 13.39 4.49
C SER A 218 -28.02 14.23 3.28
N LYS A 219 -29.32 14.49 3.13
CA LYS A 219 -29.87 15.31 2.02
C LYS A 219 -29.50 16.78 2.14
N ILE A 220 -29.46 17.32 3.35
CA ILE A 220 -29.17 18.75 3.60
C ILE A 220 -27.72 19.08 3.21
N GLY A 221 -26.76 18.21 3.53
CA GLY A 221 -25.34 18.42 3.20
C GLY A 221 -25.10 18.48 1.69
N LEU A 222 -25.69 17.56 0.93
CA LEU A 222 -25.54 17.49 -0.53
C LEU A 222 -26.24 18.64 -1.24
N GLU A 223 -27.40 19.07 -0.74
CA GLU A 223 -28.11 20.22 -1.29
C GLU A 223 -27.32 21.51 -1.10
N ASN A 224 -26.67 21.68 0.06
CA ASN A 224 -25.78 22.81 0.33
C ASN A 224 -24.53 22.78 -0.55
N ILE A 225 -23.93 21.60 -0.75
CA ILE A 225 -22.78 21.42 -1.65
C ILE A 225 -23.17 21.77 -3.08
N ARG A 226 -24.33 21.31 -3.58
CA ARG A 226 -24.84 21.68 -4.91
C ARG A 226 -25.01 23.19 -5.05
N LYS A 227 -25.68 23.84 -4.09
CA LYS A 227 -25.86 25.31 -4.08
C LYS A 227 -24.53 26.06 -4.07
N GLN A 228 -23.53 25.59 -3.31
CA GLN A 228 -22.20 26.19 -3.29
C GLN A 228 -21.45 25.99 -4.62
N LEU A 229 -21.58 24.81 -5.25
CA LEU A 229 -20.98 24.55 -6.55
C LEU A 229 -21.63 25.39 -7.67
N ASP A 230 -22.95 25.57 -7.63
CA ASP A 230 -23.68 26.47 -8.55
C ASP A 230 -23.22 27.92 -8.42
N LEU A 231 -22.94 28.37 -7.18
CA LEU A 231 -22.46 29.72 -6.90
C LEU A 231 -21.00 29.92 -7.36
N LEU A 232 -20.13 28.99 -7.00
CA LEU A 232 -18.67 29.14 -7.17
C LEU A 232 -18.18 28.69 -8.56
N TYR A 233 -18.86 27.73 -9.18
CA TYR A 233 -18.47 27.10 -10.45
C TYR A 233 -19.66 26.98 -11.42
N PRO A 234 -20.35 28.07 -11.77
CA PRO A 234 -21.54 28.03 -12.60
C PRO A 234 -21.23 27.40 -13.97
N GLN A 235 -21.99 26.36 -14.35
CA GLN A 235 -21.80 25.55 -15.57
C GLN A 235 -20.40 24.93 -15.77
N LYS A 236 -19.54 25.01 -14.75
CA LYS A 236 -18.17 24.48 -14.76
C LYS A 236 -17.99 23.27 -13.84
N HIS A 237 -19.07 22.74 -13.29
CA HIS A 237 -19.03 21.56 -12.44
C HIS A 237 -20.04 20.49 -12.87
N GLN A 238 -19.74 19.24 -12.53
CA GLN A 238 -20.65 18.12 -12.65
C GLN A 238 -20.51 17.26 -11.38
N LEU A 239 -21.60 17.11 -10.64
CA LEU A 239 -21.67 16.25 -9.46
C LEU A 239 -22.59 15.06 -9.76
N ALA A 240 -22.01 13.87 -9.87
CA ALA A 240 -22.73 12.61 -10.01
C ALA A 240 -22.73 11.87 -8.67
N ILE A 241 -23.89 11.34 -8.29
CA ILE A 241 -24.05 10.51 -7.09
C ILE A 241 -24.73 9.22 -7.53
N GLU A 242 -24.09 8.10 -7.24
CA GLU A 242 -24.58 6.77 -7.57
C GLU A 242 -24.70 5.96 -6.30
N GLU A 243 -25.89 5.41 -6.07
CA GLU A 243 -26.20 4.63 -4.88
C GLU A 243 -26.72 3.27 -5.30
N THR A 244 -25.97 2.22 -4.96
CA THR A 244 -26.37 0.83 -5.17
C THR A 244 -26.71 0.18 -3.82
N GLN A 245 -27.14 -1.08 -3.84
CA GLN A 245 -27.33 -1.86 -2.61
C GLN A 245 -25.99 -2.14 -1.89
N GLN A 246 -24.88 -2.15 -2.63
CA GLN A 246 -23.56 -2.57 -2.11
C GLN A 246 -22.59 -1.39 -1.97
N SER A 247 -22.88 -0.24 -2.56
CA SER A 247 -21.97 0.90 -2.59
C SER A 247 -22.69 2.24 -2.67
N TYR A 248 -21.99 3.29 -2.26
CA TYR A 248 -22.36 4.68 -2.44
C TYR A 248 -21.16 5.42 -3.03
N SER A 249 -21.36 6.15 -4.12
CA SER A 249 -20.31 6.82 -4.88
C SER A 249 -20.70 8.26 -5.17
N VAL A 250 -19.75 9.18 -4.99
CA VAL A 250 -19.87 10.59 -5.34
C VAL A 250 -18.69 10.96 -6.23
N LYS A 251 -18.98 11.52 -7.40
CA LYS A 251 -17.98 12.01 -8.35
C LYS A 251 -18.25 13.47 -8.68
N LEU A 252 -17.31 14.33 -8.32
CA LEU A 252 -17.26 15.73 -8.69
C LEU A 252 -16.22 15.93 -9.80
N CYS A 253 -16.64 16.55 -10.90
CA CYS A 253 -15.76 17.01 -11.95
C CYS A 253 -15.88 18.53 -12.04
N LEU A 254 -14.78 19.24 -11.86
CA LEU A 254 -14.67 20.68 -12.08
C LEU A 254 -13.88 20.89 -13.37
N LYS A 255 -14.42 21.65 -14.31
CA LYS A 255 -13.73 22.05 -15.55
C LYS A 255 -13.07 23.41 -15.33
N SER A 256 -11.84 23.58 -15.82
CA SER A 256 -11.15 24.88 -15.86
C SER A 256 -11.95 25.92 -16.64
#